data_AF-Q16P93-F1
#
_entry.id   AF-Q16P93-F1
#
_cell.length_a   1.000
_cell.length_b   1.000
_cell.length_c   1.000
_cell.angle_alpha   90.00
_cell.angle_beta   90.00
_cell.angle_gamma   90.00
#
_symmetry.space_group_name_H-M   'P 1'
#
loop_
_entity.id
_entity.type
_entity.pdbx_description
1 polymer ?
#
loop_
_entity_poly.entity_id
_entity_poly.type
_entity_poly.pdbx_seq_one_letter_code
_entity_poly.pdbx_strand_id
1 'polypeptide(L)'
;MDELLELDETADYSIVEQLMQTTFQYREGLRNRNTSCTEILNQFPYFLYYDGKLIHNEFEAMFPDKQASQQFSTVVPLCLMLNHFYNEIACVGIQALLKIMAELTHQGNVRKSEPSNLPPLEDYASVFVKWRQESPNEEMEVSEVPFVYCDALPFAEGTYFVVMEKGAIDCGEDFFLALDLLLKAYKVLNINIPSKAKKTIDFFNVFVYKIIKRSRVTRVNDLCAHLSKAANALP
;
A
#
# COMPACT_ATOMS: atom_id res chain seq x y z
N MET A 1 -4.19 -14.65 -23.70
CA MET A 1 -4.30 -15.24 -22.35
C MET A 1 -3.50 -16.53 -22.34
N ASP A 2 -3.76 -17.44 -23.28
CA ASP A 2 -3.01 -18.69 -23.43
C ASP A 2 -1.49 -18.46 -23.53
N GLU A 3 -1.06 -17.48 -24.32
CA GLU A 3 0.37 -17.09 -24.40
C GLU A 3 0.98 -16.60 -23.07
N LEU A 4 0.20 -15.99 -22.16
CA LEU A 4 0.72 -15.59 -20.83
C LEU A 4 0.94 -16.79 -19.91
N LEU A 5 0.13 -17.83 -20.06
CA LEU A 5 0.18 -19.03 -19.21
C LEU A 5 1.34 -19.97 -19.60
N GLU A 6 1.90 -19.81 -20.80
CA GLU A 6 3.02 -20.59 -21.33
C GLU A 6 4.39 -20.01 -20.99
N LEU A 7 4.45 -18.75 -20.54
CA LEU A 7 5.70 -18.09 -20.15
C LEU A 7 6.12 -18.50 -18.74
N ASP A 8 7.43 -18.41 -18.45
CA ASP A 8 7.99 -18.65 -17.12
C ASP A 8 8.43 -17.34 -16.43
N GLU A 9 8.94 -17.44 -15.21
CA GLU A 9 9.40 -16.29 -14.41
C GLU A 9 10.61 -15.55 -14.99
N THR A 10 11.29 -16.12 -16.00
CA THR A 10 12.44 -15.52 -16.68
C THR A 10 12.08 -14.84 -18.00
N ALA A 11 10.79 -14.83 -18.36
CA ALA A 11 10.30 -14.22 -19.58
C ALA A 11 10.69 -12.73 -19.68
N ASP A 12 10.91 -12.26 -20.91
CA ASP A 12 11.24 -10.86 -21.16
C ASP A 12 10.11 -9.94 -20.69
N TYR A 13 10.46 -8.97 -19.85
CA TYR A 13 9.51 -8.01 -19.28
C TYR A 13 8.67 -7.31 -20.35
N SER A 14 9.25 -6.95 -21.49
CA SER A 14 8.56 -6.21 -22.55
C SER A 14 7.45 -7.07 -23.20
N ILE A 15 7.71 -8.37 -23.35
CA ILE A 15 6.72 -9.33 -23.87
C ILE A 15 5.57 -9.46 -22.87
N VAL A 16 5.90 -9.69 -21.60
CA VAL A 16 4.89 -9.82 -20.55
C VAL A 16 4.09 -8.54 -20.41
N GLU A 17 4.73 -7.37 -20.43
CA GLU A 17 4.06 -6.08 -20.37
C GLU A 17 3.07 -5.89 -21.52
N GLN A 18 3.46 -6.19 -22.76
CA GLN A 18 2.57 -6.09 -23.91
C GLN A 18 1.37 -7.03 -23.79
N LEU A 19 1.61 -8.27 -23.36
CA LEU A 19 0.53 -9.25 -23.14
C LEU A 19 -0.39 -8.84 -21.99
N MET A 20 0.17 -8.27 -20.91
CA MET A 20 -0.60 -7.70 -19.83
C MET A 20 -1.47 -6.55 -20.37
N GLN A 21 -0.92 -5.60 -21.12
CA GLN A 21 -1.69 -4.50 -21.71
C GLN A 21 -2.85 -4.99 -22.58
N THR A 22 -2.61 -5.95 -23.48
CA THR A 22 -3.66 -6.50 -24.37
C THR A 22 -4.77 -7.25 -23.62
N THR A 23 -4.47 -7.80 -22.44
CA THR A 23 -5.44 -8.54 -21.61
C THR A 23 -6.09 -7.69 -20.50
N PHE A 24 -5.86 -6.38 -20.49
CA PHE A 24 -6.39 -5.45 -19.48
C PHE A 24 -7.91 -5.53 -19.30
N GLN A 25 -8.68 -5.47 -20.39
CA GLN A 25 -10.15 -5.50 -20.34
C GLN A 25 -10.70 -6.78 -19.71
N TYR A 26 -10.00 -7.91 -19.92
CA TYR A 26 -10.38 -9.17 -19.29
C TYR A 26 -10.21 -9.11 -17.77
N ARG A 27 -9.07 -8.60 -17.28
CA ARG A 27 -8.83 -8.41 -15.84
C ARG A 27 -9.78 -7.39 -15.22
N GLU A 28 -10.12 -6.33 -15.94
CA GLU A 28 -11.16 -5.39 -15.50
C GLU A 28 -12.51 -6.12 -15.34
N GLY A 29 -12.87 -6.99 -16.28
CA GLY A 29 -14.03 -7.86 -16.19
C GLY A 29 -14.02 -8.78 -14.96
N LEU A 30 -12.86 -9.35 -14.60
CA LEU A 30 -12.71 -10.16 -13.37
C LEU A 30 -12.96 -9.33 -12.11
N ARG A 31 -12.35 -8.14 -12.01
CA ARG A 31 -12.57 -7.23 -10.87
C ARG A 31 -14.03 -6.83 -10.73
N ASN A 32 -14.70 -6.51 -11.84
CA ASN A 32 -16.13 -6.15 -11.84
C ASN A 32 -17.05 -7.29 -11.39
N ARG A 33 -16.60 -8.54 -11.50
CA ARG A 33 -17.30 -9.74 -11.00
C ARG A 33 -16.93 -10.10 -9.56
N ASN A 34 -16.14 -9.27 -8.89
CA ASN A 34 -15.58 -9.52 -7.56
C ASN A 34 -14.72 -10.79 -7.48
N THR A 35 -14.00 -11.14 -8.55
CA THR A 35 -13.00 -12.22 -8.53
C THR A 35 -11.96 -11.95 -7.44
N SER A 36 -11.57 -12.98 -6.69
CA SER A 36 -10.64 -12.85 -5.55
C SER A 36 -9.19 -12.60 -6.00
N CYS A 37 -8.38 -12.07 -5.09
CA CYS A 37 -6.94 -11.89 -5.29
C CYS A 37 -6.26 -13.20 -5.70
N THR A 38 -6.53 -14.29 -4.98
CA THR A 38 -5.99 -15.63 -5.27
C THR A 38 -6.26 -16.06 -6.71
N GLU A 39 -7.48 -15.84 -7.19
CA GLU A 39 -7.90 -16.24 -8.52
C GLU A 39 -7.28 -15.34 -9.61
N ILE A 40 -7.21 -14.03 -9.37
CA ILE A 40 -6.49 -13.08 -10.24
C ILE A 40 -5.01 -13.50 -10.34
N LEU A 41 -4.34 -13.76 -9.22
CA LEU A 41 -2.93 -14.16 -9.19
C LEU A 41 -2.70 -15.57 -9.75
N ASN A 42 -3.70 -16.46 -9.78
CA ASN A 42 -3.59 -17.76 -10.46
C ASN A 42 -3.56 -17.58 -11.98
N GLN A 43 -4.33 -16.62 -12.49
CA GLN A 43 -4.41 -16.35 -13.93
C GLN A 43 -3.31 -15.39 -14.41
N PHE A 44 -2.81 -14.53 -13.51
CA PHE A 44 -1.83 -13.48 -13.80
C PHE A 44 -0.73 -13.46 -12.73
N PRO A 45 0.11 -14.52 -12.63
CA PRO A 45 1.15 -14.62 -11.61
C PRO A 45 2.21 -13.51 -11.74
N TYR A 46 2.42 -12.97 -12.95
CA TYR A 46 3.40 -11.92 -13.23
C TYR A 46 3.20 -10.63 -12.42
N PHE A 47 2.03 -10.39 -11.82
CA PHE A 47 1.87 -9.28 -10.88
C PHE A 47 2.85 -9.34 -9.69
N LEU A 48 3.39 -10.52 -9.36
CA LEU A 48 4.38 -10.71 -8.31
C LEU A 48 5.83 -10.57 -8.79
N TYR A 49 6.04 -10.44 -10.10
CA TYR A 49 7.36 -10.35 -10.71
C TYR A 49 7.69 -8.91 -11.12
N TYR A 50 8.93 -8.71 -11.57
CA TYR A 50 9.43 -7.43 -12.10
C TYR A 50 9.26 -6.25 -11.15
N ASP A 51 9.54 -6.48 -9.86
CA ASP A 51 9.59 -5.45 -8.81
C ASP A 51 8.28 -4.64 -8.71
N GLY A 52 7.13 -5.28 -8.96
CA GLY A 52 5.82 -4.66 -8.85
C GLY A 52 5.46 -3.70 -10.00
N LYS A 53 6.28 -3.59 -11.05
CA LYS A 53 6.01 -2.73 -12.22
C LYS A 53 4.67 -3.03 -12.88
N LEU A 54 4.27 -4.30 -12.95
CA LEU A 54 2.99 -4.68 -13.57
C LEU A 54 1.78 -4.25 -12.72
N ILE A 55 1.89 -4.21 -11.38
CA ILE A 55 0.86 -3.64 -10.52
C ILE A 55 0.77 -2.12 -10.76
N HIS A 56 1.91 -1.45 -10.89
CA HIS A 56 1.91 -0.03 -11.21
C HIS A 56 1.22 0.25 -12.55
N ASN A 57 1.64 -0.43 -13.62
CA ASN A 57 1.10 -0.24 -14.97
C ASN A 57 -0.42 -0.52 -15.02
N GLU A 58 -0.88 -1.58 -14.36
CA GLU A 58 -2.31 -1.89 -14.28
C GLU A 58 -3.08 -0.77 -13.57
N PHE A 59 -2.54 -0.24 -12.47
CA PHE A 59 -3.17 0.87 -11.76
C PHE A 59 -3.26 2.14 -12.62
N GLU A 60 -2.20 2.47 -13.38
CA GLU A 60 -2.23 3.61 -14.30
C GLU A 60 -3.31 3.43 -15.38
N ALA A 61 -3.44 2.21 -15.93
CA ALA A 61 -4.45 1.87 -16.91
C ALA A 61 -5.88 1.92 -16.34
N MET A 62 -6.08 1.60 -15.06
CA MET A 62 -7.36 1.72 -14.36
C MET A 62 -7.80 3.18 -14.15
N PHE A 63 -6.84 4.11 -14.09
CA PHE A 63 -7.11 5.52 -13.76
C PHE A 63 -6.40 6.48 -14.72
N PRO A 64 -6.73 6.46 -16.02
CA PRO A 64 -6.02 7.26 -17.04
C PRO A 64 -6.20 8.77 -16.83
N ASP A 65 -7.33 9.18 -16.25
CA ASP A 65 -7.63 10.59 -15.96
C ASP A 65 -7.03 11.09 -14.65
N LYS A 66 -6.27 10.26 -13.92
CA LYS A 66 -5.61 10.74 -12.72
C LYS A 66 -4.66 11.87 -13.14
N GLN A 67 -4.72 13.00 -12.45
CA GLN A 67 -3.73 14.05 -12.65
C GLN A 67 -2.36 13.46 -12.30
N ALA A 68 -1.30 13.80 -13.05
CA ALA A 68 0.08 13.37 -12.78
C ALA A 68 0.34 13.48 -11.27
N SER A 69 0.26 12.34 -10.60
CA SER A 69 -0.27 12.29 -9.24
C SER A 69 0.76 12.78 -8.25
N GLN A 70 0.27 13.44 -7.20
CA GLN A 70 1.10 13.78 -6.07
C GLN A 70 1.63 12.48 -5.45
N GLN A 71 2.94 12.38 -5.23
CA GLN A 71 3.51 11.21 -4.54
C GLN A 71 3.40 11.41 -3.03
N PHE A 72 3.30 10.32 -2.26
CA PHE A 72 3.22 10.43 -0.81
C PHE A 72 4.42 11.19 -0.22
N SER A 73 5.63 10.91 -0.72
CA SER A 73 6.87 11.61 -0.36
C SER A 73 6.74 13.14 -0.39
N THR A 74 6.01 13.69 -1.36
CA THR A 74 5.82 15.15 -1.51
C THR A 74 4.88 15.77 -0.47
N VAL A 75 4.02 14.98 0.17
CA VAL A 75 3.10 15.45 1.23
C VAL A 75 3.59 15.12 2.63
N VAL A 76 4.63 14.30 2.77
CA VAL A 76 5.23 13.94 4.08
C VAL A 76 5.48 15.16 4.95
N PRO A 77 6.10 16.27 4.48
CA PRO A 77 6.34 17.42 5.33
C PRO A 77 5.05 17.99 5.95
N LEU A 78 3.96 18.01 5.20
CA LEU A 78 2.65 18.47 5.69
C LEU A 78 2.08 17.49 6.72
N CYS A 79 2.19 16.19 6.44
CA CYS A 79 1.71 15.14 7.33
C CYS A 79 2.49 15.08 8.66
N LEU A 80 3.79 15.40 8.64
CA LEU A 80 4.61 15.48 9.85
C LEU A 80 4.20 16.62 10.80
N MET A 81 3.52 17.67 10.28
CA MET A 81 2.96 18.74 11.12
C MET A 81 1.66 18.35 11.85
N LEU A 82 1.06 17.19 11.53
CA LEU A 82 -0.10 16.68 12.25
C LEU A 82 0.26 16.34 13.71
N ASN A 83 -0.75 16.25 14.57
CA ASN A 83 -0.55 15.90 15.97
C ASN A 83 0.05 14.48 16.10
N HIS A 84 0.45 14.13 17.32
CA HIS A 84 1.14 12.87 17.67
C HIS A 84 2.62 12.86 17.29
N PHE A 85 3.41 12.13 18.08
CA PHE A 85 4.86 12.01 17.90
C PHE A 85 5.22 10.53 17.91
N TYR A 86 6.03 10.12 16.94
CA TYR A 86 6.50 8.74 16.76
C TYR A 86 8.02 8.76 16.52
N ASN A 87 8.74 9.51 17.36
CA ASN A 87 10.16 9.82 17.18
C ASN A 87 11.06 8.57 17.33
N GLU A 88 10.51 7.49 17.90
CA GLU A 88 11.15 6.18 17.99
C GLU A 88 11.24 5.46 16.64
N ILE A 89 10.41 5.82 15.66
CA ILE A 89 10.42 5.23 14.32
C ILE A 89 11.42 5.98 13.45
N ALA A 90 12.43 5.28 12.94
CA ALA A 90 13.44 5.89 12.07
C ALA A 90 12.83 6.46 10.78
N CYS A 91 11.99 5.67 10.09
CA CYS A 91 11.41 6.06 8.81
C CYS A 91 10.38 7.19 8.92
N VAL A 92 10.70 8.36 8.37
CA VAL A 92 9.81 9.53 8.31
C VAL A 92 8.52 9.25 7.54
N GLY A 93 8.55 8.36 6.54
CA GLY A 93 7.36 7.95 5.79
C GLY A 93 6.39 7.15 6.66
N ILE A 94 6.92 6.24 7.48
CA ILE A 94 6.12 5.47 8.44
C ILE A 94 5.55 6.42 9.51
N GLN A 95 6.36 7.34 10.05
CA GLN A 95 5.87 8.36 10.99
C GLN A 95 4.69 9.17 10.42
N ALA A 96 4.83 9.66 9.18
CA ALA A 96 3.77 10.40 8.50
C ALA A 96 2.51 9.55 8.29
N LEU A 97 2.66 8.27 7.91
CA LEU A 97 1.56 7.33 7.77
C LEU A 97 0.81 7.14 9.10
N LEU A 98 1.52 6.91 10.21
CA LEU A 98 0.90 6.73 11.52
C LEU A 98 0.18 7.99 12.00
N LYS A 99 0.73 9.18 11.73
CA LYS A 99 0.04 10.46 12.03
C LYS A 99 -1.26 10.61 11.27
N ILE A 100 -1.28 10.25 9.97
CA ILE A 100 -2.51 10.23 9.17
C ILE A 100 -3.52 9.24 9.77
N MET A 101 -3.07 8.04 10.12
CA MET A 101 -3.92 7.04 10.77
C MET A 101 -4.53 7.58 12.07
N ALA A 102 -3.73 8.21 12.93
CA ALA A 102 -4.18 8.73 14.23
C ALA A 102 -5.23 9.82 14.07
N GLU A 103 -4.99 10.77 13.15
CA GLU A 103 -5.95 11.83 12.82
C GLU A 103 -7.28 11.30 12.27
N LEU A 104 -7.25 10.20 11.52
CA LEU A 104 -8.45 9.58 10.92
C LEU A 104 -9.21 8.68 11.88
N THR A 105 -8.54 8.05 12.84
CA THR A 105 -9.16 7.14 13.81
C THR A 105 -9.48 7.79 15.15
N HIS A 106 -9.00 9.01 15.41
CA HIS A 106 -9.09 9.70 16.73
C HIS A 106 -8.49 8.86 17.86
N GLN A 107 -7.64 7.87 17.53
CA GLN A 107 -6.94 7.07 18.52
C GLN A 107 -5.66 7.80 18.90
N GLY A 108 -5.80 8.82 19.75
CA GLY A 108 -4.66 9.54 20.30
C GLY A 108 -3.84 8.76 21.32
N ASN A 109 -4.39 7.63 21.79
CA ASN A 109 -3.70 6.63 22.58
C ASN A 109 -3.99 5.27 21.94
N VAL A 110 -2.95 4.53 21.59
CA VAL A 110 -3.06 3.13 21.17
C VAL A 110 -3.82 2.37 22.25
N ARG A 111 -5.10 2.06 22.00
CA ARG A 111 -5.90 1.29 22.95
C ARG A 111 -5.39 -0.14 22.93
N LYS A 112 -5.22 -0.73 24.11
CA LYS A 112 -5.07 -2.18 24.28
C LYS A 112 -6.27 -2.86 23.61
N SER A 113 -6.11 -3.45 22.43
CA SER A 113 -7.17 -4.23 21.78
C SER A 113 -6.63 -5.56 21.31
N GLU A 114 -7.12 -6.63 21.97
CA GLU A 114 -6.92 -8.06 21.66
C GLU A 114 -5.46 -8.55 21.63
N PRO A 115 -5.18 -9.84 21.90
CA PRO A 115 -3.83 -10.28 22.17
C PRO A 115 -3.06 -10.48 20.86
N SER A 116 -2.61 -9.39 20.24
CA SER A 116 -1.35 -9.50 19.52
C SER A 116 -0.25 -9.56 20.58
N ASN A 117 0.74 -10.44 20.37
CA ASN A 117 1.91 -10.52 21.24
C ASN A 117 2.87 -9.33 21.01
N LEU A 118 2.44 -8.32 20.25
CA LEU A 118 3.23 -7.17 19.86
C LEU A 118 3.05 -6.01 20.86
N PRO A 119 4.09 -5.19 21.06
CA PRO A 119 3.96 -3.91 21.72
C PRO A 119 2.86 -3.04 21.07
N PRO A 120 2.16 -2.16 21.82
CA PRO A 120 1.02 -1.42 21.30
C PRO A 120 1.30 -0.64 20.00
N LEU A 121 2.41 0.10 19.92
CA LEU A 121 2.73 0.89 18.72
C LEU A 121 2.97 -0.01 17.49
N GLU A 122 3.59 -1.16 17.71
CA GLU A 122 3.85 -2.14 16.66
C GLU A 122 2.54 -2.80 16.19
N ASP A 123 1.65 -3.17 17.11
CA ASP A 123 0.30 -3.63 16.77
C ASP A 123 -0.47 -2.59 15.95
N TYR A 124 -0.36 -1.31 16.34
CA TYR A 124 -1.01 -0.22 15.63
C TYR A 124 -0.47 -0.05 14.20
N ALA A 125 0.85 -0.14 14.04
CA ALA A 125 1.52 -0.05 12.74
C ALA A 125 1.29 -1.30 11.86
N SER A 126 1.07 -2.47 12.47
CA SER A 126 0.93 -3.79 11.79
C SER A 126 -0.17 -3.84 10.72
N VAL A 127 -1.09 -2.87 10.73
CA VAL A 127 -2.10 -2.68 9.68
C VAL A 127 -1.46 -2.41 8.32
N PHE A 128 -0.30 -1.76 8.28
CA PHE A 128 0.44 -1.43 7.06
C PHE A 128 1.90 -1.89 7.09
N VAL A 129 2.55 -1.90 8.26
CA VAL A 129 3.97 -2.18 8.39
C VAL A 129 4.24 -3.17 9.51
N LYS A 130 5.00 -4.22 9.20
CA LYS A 130 5.51 -5.18 10.18
C LYS A 130 7.03 -5.24 10.10
N TRP A 131 7.69 -5.38 11.24
CA TRP A 131 9.16 -5.52 11.30
C TRP A 131 9.53 -6.97 11.56
N ARG A 132 10.79 -7.30 11.23
CA ARG A 132 11.38 -8.59 11.60
C ARG A 132 11.37 -8.76 13.12
N GLN A 133 10.82 -9.88 13.57
CA GLN A 133 10.93 -10.31 14.96
C GLN A 133 12.27 -11.02 15.19
N GLU A 134 12.84 -10.96 16.40
CA GLU A 134 14.14 -11.55 16.72
C GLU A 134 14.17 -13.09 16.66
N SER A 135 13.06 -13.75 16.34
CA SER A 135 12.98 -15.20 16.31
C SER A 135 13.82 -15.74 15.11
N PRO A 136 14.85 -16.58 15.36
CA PRO A 136 15.86 -16.91 14.35
C PRO A 136 15.36 -17.79 13.19
N ASN A 137 14.09 -18.18 13.18
CA ASN A 137 13.50 -19.13 12.22
C ASN A 137 12.15 -18.65 11.63
N GLU A 138 11.74 -17.39 11.82
CA GLU A 138 10.54 -16.88 11.13
C GLU A 138 10.88 -16.56 9.67
N GLU A 139 10.53 -17.47 8.78
CA GLU A 139 10.41 -17.16 7.36
C GLU A 139 9.30 -16.11 7.17
N MET A 140 9.45 -15.25 6.17
CA MET A 140 8.44 -14.25 5.84
C MET A 140 7.17 -14.95 5.35
N GLU A 141 6.15 -15.04 6.22
CA GLU A 141 4.88 -15.67 5.89
C GLU A 141 4.09 -14.84 4.88
N VAL A 142 3.58 -15.49 3.83
CA VAL A 142 2.60 -14.92 2.92
C VAL A 142 1.30 -14.58 3.65
N SER A 143 0.55 -13.58 3.16
CA SER A 143 -0.68 -13.15 3.82
C SER A 143 -1.76 -12.72 2.85
N GLU A 144 -3.00 -13.16 3.08
CA GLU A 144 -4.19 -12.70 2.33
C GLU A 144 -4.38 -11.18 2.44
N VAL A 145 -4.03 -10.61 3.60
CA VAL A 145 -4.06 -9.16 3.82
C VAL A 145 -2.65 -8.63 3.61
N PRO A 146 -2.41 -7.86 2.54
CA PRO A 146 -1.07 -7.43 2.22
C PRO A 146 -0.58 -6.37 3.21
N PHE A 147 0.72 -6.35 3.46
CA PHE A 147 1.41 -5.38 4.31
C PHE A 147 2.84 -5.15 3.81
N VAL A 148 3.46 -4.05 4.24
CA VAL A 148 4.89 -3.82 4.06
C VAL A 148 5.65 -4.52 5.18
N TYR A 149 6.53 -5.45 4.83
CA TYR A 149 7.50 -6.03 5.74
C TYR A 149 8.80 -5.21 5.70
N CYS A 150 9.36 -4.88 6.86
CA CYS A 150 10.66 -4.25 7.01
C CYS A 150 11.63 -5.28 7.59
N ASP A 151 12.64 -5.67 6.82
CA ASP A 151 13.71 -6.58 7.26
C ASP A 151 14.75 -5.87 8.14
N ALA A 152 14.26 -5.36 9.28
CA ALA A 152 15.05 -4.74 10.32
C ALA A 152 14.34 -4.93 11.67
N LEU A 153 15.05 -4.65 12.76
CA LEU A 153 14.46 -4.64 14.10
C LEU A 153 13.30 -3.64 14.19
N PRO A 154 12.33 -3.84 15.11
CA PRO A 154 11.19 -2.94 15.27
C PRO A 154 11.60 -1.47 15.32
N PHE A 155 10.87 -0.66 14.55
CA PHE A 155 11.04 0.79 14.40
C PHE A 155 12.31 1.26 13.66
N ALA A 156 13.20 0.35 13.25
CA ALA A 156 14.33 0.67 12.37
C ALA A 156 13.92 0.75 10.89
N GLU A 157 14.83 1.29 10.08
CA GLU A 157 14.81 1.20 8.61
C GLU A 157 15.61 0.00 8.14
N GLY A 158 15.25 -0.53 6.98
CA GLY A 158 15.89 -1.68 6.37
C GLY A 158 15.36 -1.91 4.96
N THR A 159 15.48 -3.16 4.48
CA THR A 159 14.90 -3.54 3.19
C THR A 159 13.40 -3.77 3.36
N TYR A 160 12.60 -3.21 2.45
CA TYR A 160 11.15 -3.30 2.45
C TYR A 160 10.66 -4.30 1.42
N PHE A 161 9.63 -5.07 1.80
CA PHE A 161 8.95 -6.01 0.93
C PHE A 161 7.44 -5.80 1.01
N VAL A 162 6.71 -5.90 -0.10
CA VAL A 162 5.25 -5.99 -0.06
C VAL A 162 4.86 -7.46 -0.03
N VAL A 163 4.38 -7.92 1.13
CA VAL A 163 3.97 -9.31 1.35
C VAL A 163 2.50 -9.48 0.99
N MET A 164 2.18 -10.53 0.24
CA MET A 164 0.81 -10.87 -0.20
C MET A 164 0.61 -12.39 -0.25
N GLU A 165 -0.59 -12.84 -0.63
CA GLU A 165 -1.08 -14.23 -0.50
C GLU A 165 -0.24 -15.30 -1.22
N LYS A 166 0.65 -14.90 -2.14
CA LYS A 166 1.47 -15.83 -2.95
C LYS A 166 2.93 -15.43 -3.10
N GLY A 167 3.40 -14.50 -2.28
CA GLY A 167 4.80 -14.10 -2.31
C GLY A 167 5.01 -12.71 -1.75
N ALA A 168 6.22 -12.23 -1.95
CA ALA A 168 6.63 -10.90 -1.56
C ALA A 168 7.39 -10.23 -2.70
N ILE A 169 7.19 -8.93 -2.85
CA ILE A 169 7.88 -8.11 -3.85
C ILE A 169 8.94 -7.28 -3.14
N ASP A 170 10.21 -7.45 -3.52
CA ASP A 170 11.32 -6.64 -3.03
C ASP A 170 11.19 -5.20 -3.53
N CYS A 171 11.24 -4.25 -2.59
CA CYS A 171 11.14 -2.81 -2.85
C CYS A 171 12.43 -2.06 -2.46
N GLY A 172 13.50 -2.78 -2.10
CA GLY A 172 14.75 -2.18 -1.63
C GLY A 172 14.56 -1.35 -0.36
N GLU A 173 15.32 -0.27 -0.22
CA GLU A 173 15.31 0.59 0.98
C GLU A 173 14.29 1.76 0.88
N ASP A 174 13.43 1.79 -0.15
CA ASP A 174 12.45 2.86 -0.34
C ASP A 174 11.06 2.50 0.21
N PHE A 175 10.76 2.99 1.41
CA PHE A 175 9.44 2.81 2.02
C PHE A 175 8.30 3.43 1.18
N PHE A 176 8.54 4.54 0.49
CA PHE A 176 7.51 5.19 -0.32
C PHE A 176 7.11 4.33 -1.50
N LEU A 177 8.08 3.66 -2.13
CA LEU A 177 7.85 2.68 -3.17
C LEU A 177 7.02 1.50 -2.64
N ALA A 178 7.43 0.92 -1.50
CA ALA A 178 6.73 -0.22 -0.90
C ALA A 178 5.28 0.12 -0.51
N LEU A 179 5.06 1.28 0.12
CA LEU A 179 3.72 1.73 0.49
C LEU A 179 2.85 2.01 -0.73
N ASP A 180 3.39 2.67 -1.75
CA ASP A 180 2.67 2.97 -2.99
C ASP A 180 2.25 1.67 -3.72
N LEU A 181 3.15 0.70 -3.79
CA LEU A 181 2.87 -0.63 -4.35
C LEU A 181 1.76 -1.34 -3.55
N LEU A 182 1.85 -1.37 -2.22
CA LEU A 182 0.82 -1.93 -1.35
C LEU A 182 -0.56 -1.28 -1.60
N LEU A 183 -0.62 0.04 -1.63
CA LEU A 183 -1.87 0.78 -1.82
C LEU A 183 -2.50 0.52 -3.19
N LYS A 184 -1.69 0.40 -4.24
CA LYS A 184 -2.15 0.06 -5.60
C LYS A 184 -2.62 -1.38 -5.68
N ALA A 185 -1.91 -2.31 -5.04
CA ALA A 185 -2.25 -3.73 -5.02
C ALA A 185 -3.69 -3.99 -4.53
N TYR A 186 -4.16 -3.25 -3.52
CA TYR A 186 -5.54 -3.37 -3.04
C TYR A 186 -6.59 -3.22 -4.15
N LYS A 187 -6.37 -2.31 -5.11
CA LYS A 187 -7.31 -2.09 -6.23
C LYS A 187 -7.04 -3.02 -7.40
N VAL A 188 -5.77 -3.19 -7.77
CA VAL A 188 -5.36 -4.00 -8.92
C VAL A 188 -5.74 -5.47 -8.74
N LEU A 189 -5.56 -6.00 -7.54
CA LEU A 189 -5.81 -7.40 -7.20
C LEU A 189 -7.14 -7.61 -6.48
N ASN A 190 -7.99 -6.59 -6.42
CA ASN A 190 -9.32 -6.65 -5.79
C ASN A 190 -9.30 -7.20 -4.34
N ILE A 191 -8.33 -6.73 -3.54
CA ILE A 191 -8.15 -7.20 -2.17
C ILE A 191 -9.10 -6.46 -1.23
N ASN A 192 -9.75 -7.20 -0.34
CA ASN A 192 -10.60 -6.62 0.69
C ASN A 192 -9.77 -5.79 1.67
N ILE A 193 -10.08 -4.50 1.74
CA ILE A 193 -9.37 -3.57 2.64
C ILE A 193 -9.78 -3.83 4.10
N PRO A 194 -8.82 -4.08 5.01
CA PRO A 194 -9.09 -4.23 6.44
C PRO A 194 -9.78 -3.01 7.02
N SER A 195 -10.71 -3.22 7.96
CA SER A 195 -11.49 -2.13 8.58
C SER A 195 -10.62 -1.01 9.15
N LYS A 196 -9.50 -1.37 9.79
CA LYS A 196 -8.50 -0.43 10.35
C LYS A 196 -7.78 0.40 9.26
N ALA A 197 -7.63 -0.12 8.05
CA ALA A 197 -6.94 0.54 6.93
C ALA A 197 -7.86 1.42 6.06
N LYS A 198 -9.18 1.16 6.07
CA LYS A 198 -10.15 1.78 5.13
C LYS A 198 -10.03 3.30 5.01
N LYS A 199 -10.01 4.02 6.14
CA LYS A 199 -9.95 5.49 6.12
C LYS A 199 -8.63 6.01 5.55
N THR A 200 -7.52 5.37 5.90
CA THR A 200 -6.19 5.74 5.43
C THR A 200 -6.07 5.51 3.92
N ILE A 201 -6.52 4.36 3.42
CA ILE A 201 -6.52 4.09 1.97
C ILE A 201 -7.44 5.08 1.23
N ASP A 202 -8.60 5.41 1.80
CA ASP A 202 -9.50 6.41 1.21
C ASP A 202 -8.87 7.81 1.17
N PHE A 203 -8.07 8.18 2.19
CA PHE A 203 -7.25 9.39 2.16
C PHE A 203 -6.26 9.37 0.98
N PHE A 204 -5.52 8.28 0.76
CA PHE A 204 -4.62 8.17 -0.39
C PHE A 204 -5.36 8.30 -1.72
N ASN A 205 -6.52 7.65 -1.87
CA ASN A 205 -7.33 7.72 -3.08
C ASN A 205 -7.83 9.15 -3.40
N VAL A 206 -8.15 9.93 -2.37
CA VAL A 206 -8.69 11.29 -2.53
C VAL A 206 -7.58 12.33 -2.65
N PHE A 207 -6.59 12.29 -1.77
CA PHE A 207 -5.61 13.36 -1.63
C PHE A 207 -4.35 13.14 -2.48
N VAL A 208 -3.79 11.93 -2.43
CA VAL A 208 -2.51 11.60 -3.06
C VAL A 208 -2.72 11.23 -4.52
N TYR A 209 -3.53 10.20 -4.78
CA TYR A 209 -3.79 9.70 -6.13
C TYR A 209 -4.85 10.51 -6.89
N LYS A 210 -5.73 11.23 -6.17
CA LYS A 210 -6.84 12.02 -6.74
C LYS A 210 -7.73 11.23 -7.71
N ILE A 211 -7.85 9.92 -7.50
CA ILE A 211 -8.72 9.02 -8.29
C ILE A 211 -10.16 9.04 -7.80
N ILE A 212 -10.39 9.55 -6.58
CA ILE A 212 -11.72 9.77 -6.02
C ILE A 212 -11.84 11.26 -5.66
N LYS A 213 -12.88 11.93 -6.15
CA LYS A 213 -13.08 13.37 -5.90
C LYS A 213 -13.35 13.68 -4.42
N ARG A 214 -14.05 12.80 -3.72
CA ARG A 214 -14.46 12.99 -2.33
C ARG A 214 -14.73 11.64 -1.64
N SER A 215 -14.25 11.51 -0.41
CA SER A 215 -14.55 10.36 0.45
C SER A 215 -16.00 10.43 0.96
N ARG A 216 -16.62 9.27 1.22
CA ARG A 216 -17.89 9.17 1.96
C ARG A 216 -17.73 9.43 3.46
N VAL A 217 -16.49 9.37 3.96
CA VAL A 217 -16.15 9.61 5.36
C VAL A 217 -15.77 11.08 5.52
N THR A 218 -16.61 11.85 6.22
CA THR A 218 -16.39 13.29 6.45
C THR A 218 -14.98 13.60 6.95
N ARG A 219 -14.49 12.82 7.92
CA ARG A 219 -13.17 13.01 8.52
C ARG A 219 -12.01 12.90 7.53
N VAL A 220 -12.11 12.05 6.52
CA VAL A 220 -11.10 11.96 5.45
C VAL A 220 -11.07 13.26 4.67
N ASN A 221 -12.24 13.79 4.30
CA ASN A 221 -12.35 15.06 3.58
C ASN A 221 -11.83 16.24 4.42
N ASP A 222 -12.13 16.25 5.72
CA ASP A 222 -11.66 17.30 6.64
C ASP A 222 -10.13 17.33 6.71
N LEU A 223 -9.48 16.16 6.81
CA LEU A 223 -8.03 16.05 6.80
C LEU A 223 -7.44 16.50 5.46
N CYS A 224 -8.03 16.08 4.33
CA CYS A 224 -7.61 16.51 2.99
C CYS A 224 -7.70 18.04 2.83
N ALA A 225 -8.78 18.65 3.31
CA ALA A 225 -8.97 20.10 3.27
C ALA A 225 -7.97 20.84 4.16
N HIS A 226 -7.70 20.30 5.36
CA HIS A 226 -6.69 20.84 6.26
C HIS A 226 -5.30 20.84 5.62
N LEU A 227 -4.86 19.71 5.06
CA LEU A 227 -3.56 19.61 4.39
C LEU A 227 -3.47 20.48 3.13
N SER A 228 -4.54 20.55 2.33
CA SER A 228 -4.59 21.45 1.16
C SER A 228 -4.43 22.92 1.56
N LYS A 229 -5.10 23.34 2.64
CA LYS A 229 -4.99 24.70 3.15
C LYS A 229 -3.59 24.99 3.67
N ALA A 230 -2.97 24.04 4.37
CA ALA A 230 -1.60 24.16 4.83
C ALA A 230 -0.62 24.28 3.66
N ALA A 231 -0.77 23.46 2.61
CA ALA A 231 0.04 23.52 1.40
C ALA A 231 -0.02 24.89 0.72
N ASN A 232 -1.23 25.46 0.59
CA ASN A 232 -1.45 26.77 -0.04
C ASN A 232 -0.99 27.97 0.82
N ALA A 233 -0.73 27.75 2.12
CA ALA A 233 -0.25 28.78 3.03
C ALA A 233 1.28 28.83 3.10
N LEU A 234 1.97 27.86 2.50
CA LEU A 234 3.42 27.90 2.33
C LEU A 234 3.76 28.90 1.21
N PRO A 235 4.70 29.84 1.43
CA PRO A 235 5.08 30.87 0.48
C PRO A 235 5.77 30.32 -0.77
#